data_AF-A0A367ISI2-F1
#
_entry.id   AF-A0A367ISI2-F1
#
_cell.length_a   1.000
_cell.length_b   1.000
_cell.length_c   1.000
_cell.angle_alpha   90.00
_cell.angle_beta   90.00
_cell.angle_gamma   90.00
#
_symmetry.space_group_name_H-M   'P 1'
#
loop_
_entity.id
_entity.type
_entity.pdbx_description
1 polymer ?
#
loop_
_entity_poly.entity_id
_entity_poly.type
_entity_poly.pdbx_seq_one_letter_code
_entity_poly.pdbx_strand_id
1 'polypeptide(L)'
;MSDTEDYVKPDERETEQERLEREREAKEQAELPYTWKQTLQDVDVTIPVPKGTRSRDVIVDIKKNHFKVALKGQDPIVEGELCQSVKVDDSTWTIEDQKEILVHLEKVNQMQWWENVVKGAPKINTQRIQPENSKL
;
A
#
# COMPACT_ATOMS: atom_id res chain seq x y z
N MET A 1 2.66 -44.66 21.34
CA MET A 1 1.27 -45.00 21.03
C MET A 1 0.42 -44.08 21.90
N SER A 2 -0.18 -42.99 21.41
CA SER A 2 -0.58 -42.69 20.04
C SER A 2 -0.72 -41.18 19.86
N ASP A 3 -0.31 -40.71 18.70
CA ASP A 3 -0.53 -39.39 18.11
C ASP A 3 -1.98 -38.91 18.23
N THR A 4 -2.18 -37.60 18.41
CA THR A 4 -3.32 -36.89 17.80
C THR A 4 -2.84 -35.49 17.43
N GLU A 5 -2.31 -35.47 16.21
CA GLU A 5 -2.04 -34.37 15.29
C GLU A 5 -2.63 -32.99 15.61
N ASP A 6 -1.75 -31.98 15.56
CA ASP A 6 -2.02 -30.65 15.01
C ASP A 6 -2.83 -30.76 13.71
N TYR A 7 -4.15 -30.68 13.80
CA TYR A 7 -5.04 -30.66 12.65
C TYR A 7 -5.57 -29.25 12.42
N VAL A 8 -4.70 -28.36 11.92
CA VAL A 8 -5.16 -27.17 11.20
C VAL A 8 -5.66 -27.65 9.83
N LYS A 9 -6.99 -27.80 9.68
CA LYS A 9 -7.61 -27.90 8.35
C LYS A 9 -7.48 -26.54 7.66
N PRO A 10 -6.76 -26.42 6.53
CA PRO A 10 -7.03 -25.33 5.61
C PRO A 10 -8.48 -25.50 5.12
N ASP A 11 -9.25 -24.43 5.11
CA ASP A 11 -10.54 -24.41 4.41
C ASP A 11 -10.25 -24.53 2.89
N GLU A 12 -10.23 -25.76 2.37
CA GLU A 12 -9.86 -26.10 0.98
C GLU A 12 -10.99 -25.82 -0.03
N ARG A 13 -11.63 -24.65 0.03
CA ARG A 13 -12.45 -24.15 -1.08
C ARG A 13 -12.23 -22.67 -1.33
N GLU A 14 -10.97 -22.24 -1.47
CA GLU A 14 -10.71 -21.11 -2.36
C GLU A 14 -11.21 -21.53 -3.75
N THR A 15 -12.35 -20.99 -4.14
CA THR A 15 -12.95 -21.34 -5.43
C THR A 15 -12.01 -20.87 -6.55
N GLU A 16 -12.06 -21.55 -7.69
CA GLU A 16 -11.27 -21.12 -8.86
C GLU A 16 -11.54 -19.65 -9.22
N GLN A 17 -12.77 -19.17 -8.99
CA GLN A 17 -13.15 -17.77 -9.11
C GLN A 17 -12.33 -16.85 -8.19
N GLU A 18 -12.20 -17.17 -6.90
CA GLU A 18 -11.44 -16.34 -5.96
C GLU A 18 -9.95 -16.30 -6.28
N ARG A 19 -9.40 -17.41 -6.79
CA ARG A 19 -8.00 -17.46 -7.26
C ARG A 19 -7.79 -16.57 -8.48
N LEU A 20 -8.71 -16.62 -9.45
CA LEU A 20 -8.67 -15.78 -10.65
C LEU A 20 -8.84 -14.29 -10.32
N GLU A 21 -9.73 -13.96 -9.37
CA GLU A 21 -9.88 -12.59 -8.87
C GLU A 21 -8.60 -12.08 -8.22
N ARG A 22 -7.97 -12.89 -7.35
CA ARG A 22 -6.70 -12.53 -6.70
C ARG A 22 -5.59 -12.32 -7.74
N GLU A 23 -5.50 -13.18 -8.74
CA GLU A 23 -4.49 -13.04 -9.80
C GLU A 23 -4.72 -11.80 -10.64
N ARG A 24 -5.99 -11.47 -10.94
CA ARG A 24 -6.35 -10.24 -11.64
C ARG A 24 -6.04 -9.00 -10.81
N GLU A 25 -6.42 -8.97 -9.54
CA GLU A 25 -6.10 -7.87 -8.62
C GLU A 25 -4.59 -7.70 -8.48
N ALA A 26 -3.84 -8.79 -8.28
CA ALA A 26 -2.39 -8.75 -8.18
C ALA A 26 -1.74 -8.24 -9.47
N LYS A 27 -2.28 -8.60 -10.63
CA LYS A 27 -1.81 -8.09 -11.92
C LYS A 27 -2.09 -6.61 -12.09
N GLU A 28 -3.31 -6.15 -11.77
CA GLU A 28 -3.67 -4.73 -11.82
C GLU A 28 -2.84 -3.89 -10.83
N GLN A 29 -2.51 -4.44 -9.64
CA GLN A 29 -1.59 -3.79 -8.70
C GLN A 29 -0.13 -3.82 -9.16
N ALA A 30 0.31 -4.89 -9.83
CA ALA A 30 1.67 -4.98 -10.37
C ALA A 30 1.91 -4.06 -11.58
N GLU A 31 0.84 -3.61 -12.24
CA GLU A 31 0.90 -2.61 -13.32
C GLU A 31 1.06 -1.16 -12.78
N LEU A 32 0.90 -0.94 -11.47
CA LEU A 32 1.14 0.37 -10.88
C LEU A 32 2.63 0.73 -10.87
N PRO A 33 2.97 2.03 -11.05
CA PRO A 33 4.36 2.49 -10.98
C PRO A 33 4.89 2.56 -9.53
N TYR A 34 4.17 1.99 -8.57
CA TYR A 34 4.50 1.95 -7.15
C TYR A 34 3.89 0.71 -6.50
N THR A 35 4.48 0.28 -5.39
CA THR A 35 3.93 -0.74 -4.52
C THR A 35 3.48 -0.10 -3.22
N TRP A 36 2.45 -0.64 -2.58
CA TRP A 36 2.00 -0.12 -1.30
C TRP A 36 1.52 -1.26 -0.41
N LYS A 37 1.65 -1.03 0.88
CA LYS A 37 1.18 -1.91 1.95
C LYS A 37 0.50 -1.04 3.00
N GLN A 38 -0.34 -1.65 3.82
CA GLN A 38 -1.03 -0.91 4.87
C GLN A 38 -1.21 -1.76 6.10
N THR A 39 -1.32 -1.07 7.23
CA THR A 39 -1.87 -1.62 8.47
C THR A 39 -3.23 -0.96 8.73
N LEU A 40 -3.83 -1.21 9.89
CA LEU A 40 -4.98 -0.41 10.33
C LEU A 40 -4.62 1.05 10.60
N GLN A 41 -3.36 1.33 10.98
CA GLN A 41 -2.92 2.64 11.45
C GLN A 41 -2.32 3.49 10.34
N ASP A 42 -1.64 2.87 9.38
CA ASP A 42 -0.82 3.57 8.40
C ASP A 42 -0.85 2.92 7.00
N VAL A 43 -0.31 3.64 6.02
CA VAL A 43 -0.05 3.17 4.67
C VAL A 43 1.39 3.50 4.30
N ASP A 44 2.15 2.49 3.90
CA ASP A 44 3.48 2.66 3.34
C ASP A 44 3.44 2.50 1.81
N VAL A 45 3.99 3.49 1.10
CA VAL A 45 4.09 3.51 -0.36
C VAL A 45 5.55 3.51 -0.77
N THR A 46 5.95 2.56 -1.60
CA THR A 46 7.30 2.43 -2.15
C THR A 46 7.26 2.70 -3.66
N ILE A 47 8.05 3.68 -4.09
CA ILE A 47 8.06 4.15 -5.48
C ILE A 47 9.49 3.97 -6.03
N PRO A 48 9.72 3.03 -6.96
CA PRO A 48 11.02 2.90 -7.61
C PRO A 48 11.30 4.13 -8.48
N VAL A 49 12.52 4.65 -8.38
CA VAL A 49 13.00 5.82 -9.13
C VAL A 49 14.36 5.53 -9.78
N PRO A 50 14.76 6.27 -10.83
CA PRO A 50 16.06 6.07 -11.46
C PRO A 50 17.21 6.17 -10.46
N LYS A 51 18.21 5.29 -10.62
CA LYS A 51 19.37 5.25 -9.72
C LYS A 51 20.12 6.59 -9.71
N GLY A 52 20.45 7.08 -8.53
CA GLY A 52 21.10 8.36 -8.32
C GLY A 52 20.13 9.52 -8.10
N THR A 53 18.83 9.25 -8.01
CA THR A 53 17.83 10.25 -7.63
C THR A 53 18.16 10.77 -6.23
N ARG A 54 18.12 12.10 -6.05
CA ARG A 54 18.36 12.76 -4.76
C ARG A 54 17.09 13.44 -4.28
N SER A 55 16.97 13.68 -2.98
CA SER A 55 15.80 14.34 -2.38
C SER A 55 15.47 15.69 -3.02
N ARG A 56 16.48 16.43 -3.49
CA ARG A 56 16.28 17.73 -4.18
C ARG A 56 15.58 17.61 -5.53
N ASP A 57 15.60 16.43 -6.15
CA ASP A 57 15.04 16.14 -7.46
C ASP A 57 13.64 15.52 -7.35
N VAL A 58 13.21 15.24 -6.11
CA VAL A 58 11.90 14.66 -5.79
C VAL A 58 10.96 15.76 -5.28
N ILE A 59 9.70 15.68 -5.69
CA ILE A 59 8.60 16.47 -5.15
C ILE A 59 7.65 15.49 -4.48
N VAL A 60 7.54 15.58 -3.16
CA VAL A 60 6.53 14.87 -2.37
C VAL A 60 5.63 15.92 -1.70
N ASP A 61 4.34 15.91 -2.05
CA ASP A 61 3.33 16.79 -1.45
C ASP A 61 2.27 15.92 -0.77
N ILE A 62 2.29 15.93 0.56
CA ILE A 62 1.35 15.21 1.41
C ILE A 62 0.41 16.25 2.01
N LYS A 63 -0.87 16.15 1.69
CA LYS A 63 -1.95 16.94 2.27
C LYS A 63 -2.97 16.01 2.88
N LYS A 64 -3.82 16.57 3.74
CA LYS A 64 -4.84 15.83 4.48
C LYS A 64 -5.62 14.83 3.61
N ASN A 65 -6.04 15.25 2.41
CA ASN A 65 -6.81 14.42 1.48
C ASN A 65 -6.17 14.33 0.09
N HIS A 66 -4.90 14.69 -0.08
CA HIS A 66 -4.28 14.69 -1.40
C HIS A 66 -2.83 14.26 -1.30
N PHE A 67 -2.38 13.47 -2.27
CA PHE A 67 -1.04 12.94 -2.31
C PHE A 67 -0.45 13.06 -3.70
N LYS A 68 0.80 13.51 -3.75
CA LYS A 68 1.56 13.64 -4.99
C LYS A 68 3.02 13.26 -4.77
N VAL A 69 3.54 12.43 -5.67
CA VAL A 69 4.96 12.14 -5.82
C VAL A 69 5.35 12.31 -7.28
N ALA A 70 6.36 13.14 -7.53
CA ALA A 70 6.88 13.42 -8.86
C ALA A 70 8.40 13.62 -8.82
N LEU A 71 9.04 13.43 -9.97
CA LEU A 71 10.40 13.91 -10.19
C LEU A 71 10.35 15.29 -10.83
N LYS A 72 11.26 16.20 -10.46
CA LYS A 72 11.32 17.55 -11.02
C LYS A 72 11.42 17.51 -12.54
N GLY A 73 10.50 18.21 -13.20
CA GLY A 73 10.46 18.31 -14.66
C GLY A 73 9.89 17.07 -15.37
N GLN A 74 9.31 16.11 -14.64
CA GLN A 74 8.60 14.96 -15.18
C GLN A 74 7.13 14.97 -14.75
N ASP A 75 6.34 14.14 -15.41
CA ASP A 75 4.96 13.89 -15.00
C ASP A 75 4.92 13.24 -13.60
N PRO A 76 3.85 13.49 -12.82
CA PRO A 76 3.66 12.85 -11.53
C PRO A 76 3.61 11.33 -11.66
N ILE A 77 4.37 10.63 -10.81
CA ILE A 77 4.34 9.17 -10.72
C ILE A 77 3.03 8.74 -10.04
N VAL A 78 2.66 9.48 -9.00
CA VAL A 78 1.40 9.32 -8.28
C VAL A 78 0.85 10.71 -8.01
N GLU A 79 -0.39 10.97 -8.39
CA GLU A 79 -1.11 12.20 -8.01
C GLU A 79 -2.60 11.91 -7.91
N GLY A 80 -3.21 12.32 -6.81
CA GLY A 80 -4.65 12.23 -6.65
C GLY A 80 -5.16 12.54 -5.25
N GLU A 81 -6.48 12.53 -5.12
CA GLU A 81 -7.14 12.59 -3.83
C GLU A 81 -6.93 11.27 -3.08
N LEU A 82 -6.53 11.33 -1.82
CA LEU A 82 -6.37 10.15 -0.98
C LEU A 82 -7.71 9.46 -0.73
N CYS A 83 -7.69 8.13 -0.53
CA CYS A 83 -8.90 7.39 -0.20
C CYS A 83 -9.54 7.88 1.11
N GLN A 84 -8.72 8.26 2.09
CA GLN A 84 -9.13 8.82 3.38
C GLN A 84 -8.13 9.87 3.87
N SER A 85 -8.50 10.59 4.93
CA SER A 85 -7.63 11.61 5.51
C SER A 85 -6.39 11.01 6.20
N VAL A 86 -5.26 11.69 6.05
CA VAL A 86 -3.99 11.41 6.76
C VAL A 86 -3.61 12.53 7.71
N LYS A 87 -2.87 12.19 8.76
CA LYS A 87 -2.22 13.16 9.65
C LYS A 87 -0.93 13.60 8.98
N VAL A 88 -0.95 14.76 8.34
CA VAL A 88 0.18 15.27 7.55
C VAL A 88 1.44 15.42 8.40
N ASP A 89 1.30 15.92 9.63
CA ASP A 89 2.43 16.16 10.54
C ASP A 89 3.10 14.85 11.02
N ASP A 90 2.37 13.73 11.02
CA ASP A 90 2.85 12.41 11.40
C ASP A 90 3.25 11.56 10.17
N SER A 91 3.00 12.07 8.96
CA SER A 91 3.36 11.40 7.71
C SER A 91 4.77 11.82 7.28
N THR A 92 5.55 10.88 6.79
CA THR A 92 6.96 11.13 6.42
C THR A 92 7.29 10.53 5.08
N TRP A 93 8.40 10.96 4.49
CA TRP A 93 8.96 10.30 3.31
C TRP A 93 10.47 10.31 3.38
N THR A 94 11.09 9.30 2.78
CA THR A 94 12.53 9.14 2.68
C THR A 94 12.91 8.64 1.29
N ILE A 95 14.20 8.74 0.97
CA ILE A 95 14.77 8.13 -0.23
C ILE A 95 15.81 7.10 0.22
N GLU A 96 15.63 5.85 -0.22
CA GLU A 96 16.51 4.74 0.11
C GLU A 96 17.38 4.40 -1.11
N ASP A 97 18.69 4.21 -0.86
CA ASP A 97 19.71 3.87 -1.86
C ASP A 97 19.77 4.76 -3.12
N GLN A 98 19.15 5.94 -3.10
CA GLN A 98 18.96 6.81 -4.27
C GLN A 98 18.24 6.11 -5.43
N LYS A 99 17.39 5.12 -5.12
CA LYS A 99 16.68 4.30 -6.12
C LYS A 99 15.20 4.08 -5.77
N GLU A 100 14.80 4.32 -4.53
CA GLU A 100 13.42 4.10 -4.06
C GLU A 100 12.99 5.26 -3.16
N ILE A 101 11.78 5.75 -3.34
CA ILE A 101 11.13 6.69 -2.42
C ILE A 101 10.20 5.87 -1.54
N LEU A 102 10.35 6.02 -0.22
CA LEU A 102 9.45 5.43 0.77
C LEU A 102 8.60 6.55 1.35
N VAL A 103 7.28 6.40 1.33
CA VAL A 103 6.34 7.34 1.92
C VAL A 103 5.52 6.61 2.97
N HIS A 104 5.52 7.14 4.18
CA HIS A 104 4.70 6.69 5.29
C HIS A 104 3.55 7.68 5.50
N LEU A 105 2.31 7.18 5.41
CA LEU A 105 1.09 7.96 5.58
C LEU A 105 0.33 7.49 6.83
N GLU A 106 0.30 8.33 7.85
CA GLU A 106 -0.43 8.05 9.10
C GLU A 106 -1.93 8.32 8.91
N LYS A 107 -2.78 7.32 9.09
CA LYS A 107 -4.23 7.48 8.89
C LYS A 107 -4.84 8.30 10.02
N VAL A 108 -5.78 9.18 9.68
CA VAL A 108 -6.63 9.81 10.71
C VAL A 108 -7.58 8.79 11.32
N ASN A 109 -8.19 7.94 10.49
CA ASN A 109 -9.05 6.84 10.93
C ASN A 109 -8.27 5.53 10.98
N GLN A 110 -7.83 5.15 12.18
CA GLN A 110 -7.05 3.94 12.44
C GLN A 110 -7.92 2.66 12.57
N MET A 111 -9.19 2.71 12.15
CA MET A 111 -10.11 1.57 12.14
C MET A 111 -10.57 1.21 10.71
N GLN A 112 -9.93 1.77 9.69
CA GLN A 112 -10.37 1.63 8.31
C GLN A 112 -9.25 1.17 7.37
N TRP A 113 -9.51 0.08 6.67
CA TRP A 113 -8.71 -0.39 5.55
C TRP A 113 -8.97 0.44 4.30
N TRP A 114 -7.91 0.76 3.58
CA TRP A 114 -7.98 1.53 2.34
C TRP A 114 -8.06 0.58 1.15
N GLU A 115 -8.99 0.81 0.24
CA GLU A 115 -9.09 0.03 -1.00
C GLU A 115 -8.06 0.48 -2.05
N ASN A 116 -7.52 1.69 -1.94
CA ASN A 116 -6.44 2.20 -2.78
C ASN A 116 -5.72 3.35 -2.05
N VAL A 117 -4.53 3.72 -2.51
CA VAL A 117 -3.81 4.91 -1.98
C VAL A 117 -4.51 6.19 -2.42
N VAL A 118 -4.76 6.32 -3.72
CA VAL A 118 -5.45 7.45 -4.34
C VAL A 118 -6.73 6.99 -5.01
N LYS A 119 -7.77 7.83 -4.95
CA LYS A 119 -9.04 7.59 -5.63
C LYS A 119 -8.80 7.47 -7.13
N GLY A 120 -9.36 6.44 -7.75
CA GLY A 120 -9.21 6.15 -9.18
C GLY A 120 -8.07 5.20 -9.53
N ALA A 121 -7.18 4.88 -8.58
CA ALA A 121 -6.25 3.76 -8.74
C ALA A 121 -6.99 2.41 -8.59
N PRO A 122 -6.47 1.32 -9.17
CA PRO A 122 -6.98 -0.03 -9.01
C PRO A 122 -7.21 -0.34 -7.53
N LYS A 123 -8.40 -0.85 -7.23
CA LYS A 123 -8.84 -1.15 -5.87
C LYS A 123 -8.33 -2.54 -5.46
N ILE A 124 -7.97 -2.70 -4.19
CA ILE A 124 -7.76 -4.01 -3.56
C ILE A 124 -8.98 -4.38 -2.72
N ASN A 125 -9.30 -5.67 -2.66
CA ASN A 125 -10.35 -6.16 -1.80
C ASN A 125 -9.88 -6.21 -0.34
N THR A 126 -10.28 -5.21 0.44
CA THR A 126 -9.86 -5.05 1.84
C THR A 126 -10.49 -6.05 2.81
N GLN A 127 -11.54 -6.78 2.42
CA GLN A 127 -12.16 -7.80 3.28
C GLN A 127 -11.25 -9.01 3.53
N ARG A 128 -10.22 -9.19 2.69
CA ARG A 128 -9.26 -10.29 2.78
C ARG A 128 -7.97 -9.94 3.52
N ILE A 129 -7.78 -8.68 3.92
CA ILE A 129 -6.60 -8.26 4.66
C ILE A 129 -6.75 -8.77 6.09
N GLN A 130 -5.94 -9.78 6.45
CA GLN A 130 -5.90 -10.25 7.83
C GLN A 130 -5.32 -9.15 8.70
N PRO A 131 -6.03 -8.66 9.74
CA PRO A 131 -5.40 -7.79 10.72
C PRO A 131 -4.24 -8.57 11.36
N GLU A 132 -3.08 -7.94 11.51
CA GLU A 132 -1.98 -8.56 12.23
C GLU A 132 -2.51 -8.99 13.61
N ASN A 133 -2.48 -10.30 13.83
CA ASN A 133 -3.15 -10.98 14.92
C ASN A 133 -2.96 -10.25 16.25
N SER A 134 -4.09 -9.92 16.89
CA SER A 134 -4.21 -9.76 18.33
C SER A 134 -3.58 -10.97 19.03
N LYS A 135 -2.29 -10.88 19.34
CA LYS A 135 -1.71 -11.60 20.48
C LYS A 135 -1.67 -10.63 21.64
N LEU A 136 -2.80 -10.55 22.33
CA LEU A 136 -2.87 -10.20 23.75
C LEU A 136 -2.56 -11.47 24.54
#